data_AF-A0A8H8MU84-F1
#
_entry.id   AF-A0A8H8MU84-F1
#
_cell.length_a   1.000
_cell.length_b   1.000
_cell.length_c   1.000
_cell.angle_alpha   90.00
_cell.angle_beta   90.00
_cell.angle_gamma   90.00
#
_symmetry.space_group_name_H-M   'P 1'
#
loop_
_entity.id
_entity.type
_entity.pdbx_description
1 polymer ?
#
loop_
_entity_poly.entity_id
_entity_poly.type
_entity_poly.pdbx_seq_one_letter_code
_entity_poly.pdbx_strand_id
1 'polypeptide(L)'
;MSLSNESQMMLFFRAQPCENPLEKRSAIQGKPFSGWAMLDSGASSIFISENIVRDFQLFKKKLNKPRRLKVIDGREIDSGRVEHYVTLNLKIFDHEEEVDAYVVNVGNHDLVLGMAWLKRHNCHAQLLIAQAELMTSTTGGQVLGSYPSNLTLFIY
;
A
#
# COMPACT_ATOMS: atom_id res chain seq x y z
N MET A 1 13.39 -3.02 -26.73
CA MET A 1 13.84 -3.69 -25.49
C MET A 1 12.82 -3.42 -24.42
N SER A 2 12.13 -4.47 -23.98
CA SER A 2 11.14 -4.39 -22.91
C SER A 2 11.86 -4.10 -21.59
N LEU A 3 11.45 -3.03 -20.90
CA LEU A 3 11.79 -2.77 -19.50
C LEU A 3 11.08 -3.83 -18.64
N SER A 4 11.52 -5.08 -18.71
CA SER A 4 10.94 -6.19 -17.94
C SER A 4 11.68 -6.37 -16.62
N ASN A 5 10.89 -6.29 -15.54
CA ASN A 5 11.20 -6.67 -14.17
C ASN A 5 12.19 -5.77 -13.42
N GLU A 6 11.74 -4.56 -13.06
CA GLU A 6 12.04 -4.11 -11.71
C GLU A 6 11.20 -4.93 -10.74
N SER A 7 11.85 -5.67 -9.84
CA SER A 7 11.18 -6.39 -8.76
C SER A 7 10.42 -5.38 -7.90
N GLN A 8 9.09 -5.35 -8.05
CA GLN A 8 8.23 -4.55 -7.19
C GLN A 8 8.43 -4.99 -5.74
N MET A 9 8.73 -4.04 -4.86
CA MET A 9 8.92 -4.35 -3.44
C MET A 9 7.55 -4.57 -2.79
N MET A 10 7.36 -5.77 -2.26
CA MET A 10 6.12 -6.19 -1.61
C MET A 10 6.34 -6.40 -0.11
N LEU A 11 5.42 -5.91 0.71
CA LEU A 11 5.36 -6.17 2.15
C LEU A 11 4.15 -7.01 2.50
N PHE A 12 4.32 -8.03 3.32
CA PHE A 12 3.18 -8.76 3.88
C PHE A 12 2.49 -7.89 4.93
N PHE A 13 1.16 -7.84 4.87
CA PHE A 13 0.35 -7.13 5.86
C PHE A 13 -0.76 -8.01 6.43
N ARG A 14 -1.19 -7.67 7.65
CA ARG A 14 -2.49 -8.06 8.21
C ARG A 14 -3.33 -6.81 8.38
N ALA A 15 -4.63 -6.93 8.19
CA ALA A 15 -5.55 -5.82 8.33
C ALA A 15 -6.81 -6.27 9.07
N GLN A 16 -7.30 -5.39 9.92
CA GLN A 16 -8.58 -5.52 10.58
C GLN A 16 -9.47 -4.34 10.17
N PRO A 17 -10.69 -4.59 9.64
CA PRO A 17 -11.62 -3.52 9.33
C PRO A 17 -12.03 -2.76 10.59
N CYS A 18 -11.93 -1.43 10.58
CA CYS A 18 -12.47 -0.63 11.67
C CYS A 18 -14.00 -0.68 11.65
N GLU A 19 -14.62 -0.67 12.83
CA GLU A 19 -16.08 -0.82 12.97
C GLU A 19 -16.86 0.26 12.20
N ASN A 20 -18.03 -0.12 11.68
CA ASN A 20 -19.01 0.81 11.14
C ASN A 20 -19.68 1.57 12.30
N PRO A 21 -19.49 2.90 12.44
CA PRO A 21 -20.06 3.66 13.54
C PRO A 21 -21.60 3.64 13.57
N LEU A 22 -22.25 3.34 12.45
CA LEU A 22 -23.70 3.35 12.29
C LEU A 22 -24.36 2.00 12.67
N GLU A 23 -23.59 0.92 12.77
CA GLU A 23 -24.10 -0.44 13.04
C GLU A 23 -23.69 -0.96 14.43
N LYS A 24 -23.62 -0.06 15.43
CA LYS A 24 -23.32 -0.39 16.85
C LYS A 24 -24.23 -1.46 17.50
N ARG A 25 -25.23 -1.99 16.78
CA ARG A 25 -26.25 -2.94 17.30
C ARG A 25 -25.99 -4.40 16.95
N SER A 26 -25.03 -4.71 16.07
CA SER A 26 -24.52 -6.06 15.88
C SER A 26 -23.00 -6.00 15.80
N ALA A 27 -22.32 -6.49 16.83
CA ALA A 27 -20.86 -6.58 16.95
C ALA A 27 -20.27 -7.62 15.97
N ILE A 28 -20.59 -7.50 14.68
CA ILE A 28 -19.89 -8.25 13.63
C ILE A 28 -18.67 -7.41 13.29
N GLN A 29 -17.61 -7.60 14.07
CA GLN A 29 -16.31 -7.07 13.73
C GLN A 29 -15.93 -7.65 12.36
N GLY A 30 -15.56 -6.77 11.42
CA GLY A 30 -15.20 -7.20 10.07
C GLY A 30 -14.09 -8.26 10.14
N LYS A 31 -14.18 -9.30 9.31
CA LYS A 31 -13.24 -10.42 9.36
C LYS A 31 -11.81 -9.90 9.09
N PRO A 32 -10.82 -10.20 9.96
CA PRO A 32 -9.43 -9.89 9.69
C PRO A 32 -8.95 -10.57 8.40
N PHE A 33 -8.07 -9.90 7.68
CA PHE A 33 -7.50 -10.40 6.43
C PHE A 33 -6.02 -10.10 6.31
N SER A 34 -5.38 -10.69 5.32
CA SER A 34 -3.96 -10.49 5.04
C SER A 34 -3.71 -10.56 3.55
N GLY A 35 -2.66 -9.89 3.10
CA GLY A 35 -2.27 -9.85 1.70
C GLY A 35 -0.89 -9.26 1.51
N TRP A 36 -0.61 -8.86 0.28
CA TRP A 36 0.65 -8.22 -0.10
C TRP A 36 0.44 -6.76 -0.51
N ALA A 37 1.19 -5.87 0.14
CA ALA A 37 1.20 -4.45 -0.13
C ALA A 37 2.37 -4.09 -1.03
N MET A 38 2.10 -3.47 -2.18
CA MET A 38 3.13 -2.91 -3.06
C MET A 38 3.58 -1.56 -2.52
N LEU A 39 4.89 -1.36 -2.45
CA LEU A 39 5.48 -0.05 -2.17
C LEU A 39 5.67 0.71 -3.48
N ASP A 40 5.05 1.88 -3.57
CA ASP A 40 5.02 2.65 -4.82
C ASP A 40 5.17 4.15 -4.55
N SER A 41 6.37 4.69 -4.81
CA SER A 41 6.61 6.13 -4.70
C SER A 41 5.92 6.95 -5.80
N GLY A 42 5.45 6.32 -6.88
CA GLY A 42 4.59 6.93 -7.88
C GLY A 42 3.14 7.09 -7.42
N ALA A 43 2.71 6.33 -6.41
CA ALA A 43 1.39 6.46 -5.80
C ALA A 43 1.38 7.59 -4.76
N SER A 44 0.34 8.43 -4.78
CA SER A 44 0.24 9.57 -3.85
C SER A 44 -0.23 9.18 -2.44
N SER A 45 -1.00 8.10 -2.32
CA SER A 45 -1.69 7.71 -1.10
C SER A 45 -1.78 6.20 -0.93
N ILE A 46 -2.53 5.74 0.06
CA ILE A 46 -2.79 4.32 0.27
C ILE A 46 -4.02 3.93 -0.54
N PHE A 47 -3.90 2.89 -1.36
CA PHE A 47 -4.97 2.37 -2.20
C PHE A 47 -5.23 0.91 -1.90
N ILE A 48 -6.50 0.50 -1.93
CA ILE A 48 -6.92 -0.88 -1.73
C ILE A 48 -7.76 -1.36 -2.91
N SER A 49 -7.56 -2.63 -3.26
CA SER A 49 -8.31 -3.27 -4.34
C SER A 49 -9.80 -3.38 -4.03
N GLU A 50 -10.62 -3.05 -5.01
CA GLU A 50 -12.06 -3.28 -4.96
C GLU A 50 -12.41 -4.77 -4.77
N ASN A 51 -11.55 -5.69 -5.25
CA ASN A 51 -11.71 -7.12 -5.01
C ASN A 51 -11.58 -7.45 -3.52
N ILE A 52 -10.56 -6.93 -2.84
CA ILE A 52 -10.39 -7.10 -1.38
C ILE A 52 -11.59 -6.52 -0.62
N VAL A 53 -12.06 -5.34 -1.03
CA VAL A 53 -13.25 -4.71 -0.43
C VAL A 53 -14.49 -5.59 -0.56
N ARG A 54 -14.70 -6.20 -1.74
CA ARG A 54 -15.82 -7.12 -1.98
C ARG A 54 -15.68 -8.42 -1.18
N ASP A 55 -14.52 -9.06 -1.29
CA ASP A 55 -14.29 -10.42 -0.77
C ASP A 55 -14.29 -10.46 0.77
N PHE A 56 -13.87 -9.37 1.40
CA PHE A 56 -13.92 -9.20 2.87
C PHE A 56 -15.07 -8.31 3.36
N GLN A 57 -15.99 -7.93 2.47
CA GLN A 57 -17.19 -7.13 2.78
C GLN A 57 -16.87 -5.86 3.59
N LEU A 58 -15.83 -5.14 3.17
CA LEU A 58 -15.34 -3.96 3.88
C LEU A 58 -16.34 -2.81 3.76
N PHE A 59 -16.59 -2.11 4.87
CA PHE A 59 -17.49 -0.96 4.89
C PHE A 59 -16.86 0.24 4.15
N LYS A 60 -17.43 0.58 2.99
CA LYS A 60 -17.02 1.74 2.19
C LYS A 60 -17.60 3.02 2.76
N LYS A 61 -16.72 3.94 3.17
CA LYS A 61 -17.07 5.32 3.51
C LYS A 61 -17.01 6.19 2.27
N LYS A 62 -18.02 7.01 2.03
CA LYS A 62 -18.06 7.95 0.89
C LYS A 62 -17.19 9.16 1.19
N LEU A 63 -16.42 9.61 0.20
CA LEU A 63 -15.70 10.87 0.28
C LEU A 63 -16.67 12.04 0.13
N ASN A 64 -16.47 13.09 0.94
CA ASN A 64 -17.22 14.34 0.81
C ASN A 64 -17.10 14.96 -0.59
N LYS A 65 -15.93 14.78 -1.23
CA LYS A 65 -15.66 15.19 -2.61
C LYS A 65 -14.91 14.07 -3.32
N PRO A 66 -15.44 13.51 -4.42
CA PRO A 66 -14.71 12.59 -5.27
C PRO A 66 -13.36 13.17 -5.71
N ARG A 67 -12.32 12.34 -5.73
CA ARG A 67 -10.97 12.72 -6.17
C ARG A 67 -10.70 12.15 -7.54
N ARG A 68 -10.11 12.95 -8.45
CA ARG A 68 -9.61 12.41 -9.72
C ARG A 68 -8.32 11.65 -9.45
N LEU A 69 -8.26 10.40 -9.88
CA LEU A 69 -7.02 9.63 -9.85
C LEU A 69 -6.44 9.63 -11.26
N LYS A 70 -5.18 10.04 -11.38
CA LYS A 70 -4.41 9.99 -12.62
C LYS A 70 -3.35 8.92 -12.43
N VAL A 71 -3.46 7.84 -13.20
CA VAL A 71 -2.38 6.86 -13.34
C VAL A 71 -1.52 7.28 -14.52
N ILE A 72 -0.20 7.20 -14.33
CA ILE A 72 0.79 7.65 -15.30
C ILE A 72 0.97 6.58 -16.40
N ASP A 73 0.59 5.33 -16.10
CA ASP A 73 0.80 4.13 -16.93
C ASP A 73 -0.18 3.94 -18.09
N GLY A 74 -1.00 4.94 -18.42
CA GLY A 74 -1.92 4.89 -19.57
C GLY A 74 -3.06 3.85 -19.45
N ARG A 75 -3.19 3.15 -18.32
CA ARG A 75 -4.33 2.26 -18.02
C ARG A 75 -5.51 3.08 -17.53
N GLU A 76 -6.70 2.80 -18.03
CA GLU A 76 -7.90 3.46 -17.54
C GLU A 76 -8.28 2.90 -16.17
N ILE A 77 -8.47 3.80 -15.20
CA ILE A 77 -9.31 3.48 -14.05
C ILE A 77 -10.72 3.69 -14.55
N ASP A 78 -11.53 2.64 -14.58
CA ASP A 78 -12.85 2.54 -15.23
C ASP A 78 -13.83 3.70 -14.89
N SER A 79 -13.58 4.44 -13.80
CA SER A 79 -14.36 5.62 -13.37
C SER A 79 -13.61 6.96 -13.43
N GLY A 80 -12.28 6.96 -13.54
CA GLY A 80 -11.41 8.14 -13.37
C GLY A 80 -11.51 8.84 -12.00
N ARG A 81 -12.27 8.28 -11.04
CA ARG A 81 -12.63 8.91 -9.78
C ARG A 81 -12.56 7.93 -8.62
N VAL A 82 -11.96 8.39 -7.54
CA VAL A 82 -12.03 7.78 -6.21
C VAL A 82 -13.19 8.43 -5.47
N GLU A 83 -14.16 7.62 -5.09
CA GLU A 83 -15.36 8.08 -4.38
C GLU A 83 -15.46 7.52 -2.96
N HIS A 84 -14.74 6.44 -2.68
CA HIS A 84 -14.85 5.70 -1.44
C HIS A 84 -13.47 5.42 -0.84
N TYR A 85 -13.47 5.22 0.47
CA TYR A 85 -12.32 4.73 1.22
C TYR A 85 -12.80 3.74 2.29
N VAL A 86 -11.89 2.94 2.81
CA VAL A 86 -12.10 2.08 3.98
C VAL A 86 -11.08 2.45 5.04
N THR A 87 -11.44 2.29 6.30
CA THR A 87 -10.52 2.49 7.43
C THR A 87 -10.11 1.13 7.95
N LEU A 88 -8.81 0.90 8.05
CA LEU A 88 -8.21 -0.36 8.47
C LEU A 88 -7.25 -0.10 9.61
N ASN A 89 -7.26 -0.98 10.61
CA ASN A 89 -6.09 -1.17 11.45
C ASN A 89 -5.13 -2.09 10.66
N LEU A 90 -4.02 -1.51 10.18
CA LEU A 90 -3.04 -2.14 9.33
C LEU A 90 -1.81 -2.51 10.15
N LYS A 91 -1.41 -3.79 10.08
CA LYS A 91 -0.20 -4.31 10.70
C LYS A 91 0.80 -4.77 9.65
N ILE A 92 1.99 -4.20 9.68
CA ILE A 92 3.13 -4.54 8.83
C ILE A 92 4.34 -4.75 9.74
N PHE A 93 4.91 -5.95 9.72
CA PHE A 93 5.89 -6.39 10.72
C PHE A 93 5.37 -6.18 12.15
N ASP A 94 6.10 -5.44 12.97
CA ASP A 94 5.75 -5.09 14.35
C ASP A 94 5.07 -3.71 14.47
N HIS A 95 4.85 -3.02 13.35
CA HIS A 95 4.14 -1.74 13.33
C HIS A 95 2.65 -1.93 13.08
N GLU A 96 1.83 -1.19 13.82
CA GLU A 96 0.37 -1.19 13.71
C GLU A 96 -0.13 0.25 13.71
N GLU A 97 -1.01 0.60 12.77
CA GLU A 97 -1.61 1.92 12.67
C GLU A 97 -3.00 1.86 12.04
N GLU A 98 -3.82 2.88 12.32
CA GLU A 98 -5.06 3.10 11.58
C GLU A 98 -4.79 3.89 10.29
N VAL A 99 -5.26 3.37 9.16
CA VAL A 99 -5.11 3.99 7.84
C VAL A 99 -6.43 4.09 7.11
N ASP A 100 -6.61 5.18 6.36
CA ASP A 100 -7.63 5.30 5.34
C ASP A 100 -7.05 4.89 3.98
N ALA A 101 -7.59 3.81 3.41
CA ALA A 101 -7.21 3.30 2.10
C ALA A 101 -8.31 3.61 1.07
N TYR A 102 -7.92 4.28 -0.01
CA TYR A 102 -8.83 4.65 -1.10
C TYR A 102 -9.18 3.44 -1.95
N VAL A 103 -10.47 3.21 -2.17
CA VAL A 103 -10.94 2.05 -2.95
C VAL A 103 -10.81 2.34 -4.44
N VAL A 104 -9.98 1.55 -5.12
CA VAL A 104 -9.76 1.65 -6.56
C VAL A 104 -9.47 0.27 -7.16
N ASN A 105 -9.54 0.15 -8.48
CA ASN A 105 -9.02 -1.02 -9.18
C ASN A 105 -7.49 -0.89 -9.33
N VAL A 106 -6.72 -1.48 -8.41
CA VAL A 106 -5.24 -1.52 -8.45
C VAL A 106 -4.70 -2.71 -9.24
N GLY A 107 -5.51 -3.35 -10.09
CA GLY A 107 -5.10 -4.54 -10.84
C GLY A 107 -4.93 -5.76 -9.93
N ASN A 108 -3.76 -6.40 -10.00
CA ASN A 108 -3.46 -7.65 -9.28
C ASN A 108 -2.87 -7.45 -7.87
N HIS A 109 -2.86 -6.21 -7.37
CA HIS A 109 -2.33 -5.90 -6.03
C HIS A 109 -3.46 -5.86 -5.00
N ASP A 110 -3.18 -6.23 -3.75
CA ASP A 110 -4.18 -6.14 -2.68
C ASP A 110 -4.23 -4.71 -2.11
N LEU A 111 -3.04 -4.16 -1.84
CA LEU A 111 -2.83 -2.85 -1.24
C LEU A 111 -1.63 -2.16 -1.93
N VAL A 112 -1.70 -0.83 -2.05
CA VAL A 112 -0.57 0.01 -2.51
C VAL A 112 -0.28 1.04 -1.43
N LEU A 113 0.96 1.09 -0.95
CA LEU A 113 1.44 2.08 0.02
C LEU A 113 2.22 3.15 -0.72
N GLY A 114 1.54 4.27 -0.96
CA GLY A 114 2.11 5.42 -1.65
C GLY A 114 2.92 6.36 -0.75
N MET A 115 3.30 7.49 -1.35
CA MET A 115 4.13 8.53 -0.74
C MET A 115 3.62 9.06 0.61
N ALA A 116 2.31 9.12 0.84
CA ALA A 116 1.76 9.51 2.14
C ALA A 116 2.21 8.57 3.28
N TRP A 117 2.21 7.26 3.02
CA TRP A 117 2.67 6.25 3.97
C TRP A 117 4.20 6.26 4.07
N LEU A 118 4.89 6.32 2.93
CA LEU A 118 6.35 6.30 2.87
C LEU A 118 6.99 7.50 3.60
N LYS A 119 6.40 8.70 3.46
CA LYS A 119 6.87 9.91 4.16
C LYS A 119 6.64 9.81 5.67
N ARG A 120 5.48 9.33 6.09
CA ARG A 120 5.13 9.18 7.52
C ARG A 120 6.12 8.26 8.24
N HIS A 121 6.51 7.17 7.58
CA HIS A 121 7.39 6.15 8.15
C HIS A 121 8.86 6.34 7.78
N ASN A 122 9.24 7.52 7.27
CA ASN A 122 10.61 7.80 6.80
C ASN A 122 11.22 6.69 5.92
N CYS A 123 10.35 5.99 5.20
CA CYS A 123 10.63 4.74 4.53
C CYS A 123 11.51 4.94 3.28
N HIS A 124 11.76 6.18 2.88
CA HIS A 124 12.65 6.50 1.77
C HIS A 124 14.11 6.07 2.03
N ALA A 125 14.53 5.97 3.30
CA ALA A 125 15.84 5.45 3.70
C ALA A 125 15.73 4.12 4.45
N GLN A 126 14.69 3.93 5.25
CA GLN A 126 14.54 2.75 6.11
C GLN A 126 14.21 1.46 5.35
N LEU A 127 13.58 1.52 4.18
CA LEU A 127 13.31 0.32 3.38
C LEU A 127 14.56 -0.23 2.69
N LEU A 128 15.47 0.66 2.26
CA LEU A 128 16.81 0.25 1.80
C LEU A 128 17.61 -0.43 2.93
N ILE A 129 17.47 0.07 4.16
CA ILE A 129 18.11 -0.52 5.34
C ILE A 129 17.46 -1.87 5.69
N ALA A 130 16.13 -1.97 5.69
CA ALA A 130 15.43 -3.23 5.96
C ALA A 130 15.70 -4.29 4.88
N GLN A 131 15.82 -3.90 3.61
CA GLN A 131 16.29 -4.79 2.54
C GLN A 131 17.71 -5.28 2.79
N ALA A 132 18.63 -4.39 3.17
CA ALA A 132 20.01 -4.77 3.51
C ALA A 132 20.04 -5.72 4.72
N GLU A 133 19.25 -5.47 5.76
CA GLU A 133 19.17 -6.32 6.96
C GLU A 133 18.56 -7.69 6.66
N LEU A 134 17.48 -7.74 5.86
CA LEU A 134 16.87 -8.98 5.38
C LEU A 134 17.85 -9.79 4.52
N MET A 135 18.63 -9.15 3.65
CA MET A 135 19.67 -9.81 2.86
C MET A 135 20.86 -10.28 3.72
N THR A 136 21.26 -9.51 4.75
CA THR A 136 22.36 -9.92 5.65
C THR A 136 21.97 -11.06 6.59
N SER A 137 20.68 -11.24 6.88
CA SER A 137 20.19 -12.32 7.74
C SER A 137 19.92 -13.63 6.99
N THR A 138 19.79 -13.61 5.66
CA THR A 138 19.58 -14.83 4.85
C THR A 138 20.85 -15.47 4.30
N THR A 139 21.97 -14.75 4.23
CA THR A 139 23.24 -15.32 3.75
C THR A 139 24.38 -15.01 4.73
N GLY A 140 24.75 -16.01 5.54
CA GLY A 140 26.10 -16.06 6.08
C GLY A 140 27.10 -16.21 4.94
N GLY A 141 27.62 -15.11 4.41
CA GLY A 141 28.63 -15.14 3.34
C GLY A 141 28.75 -13.84 2.55
N GLN A 142 29.93 -13.22 2.69
CA GLN A 142 30.60 -12.22 1.84
C GLN A 142 29.79 -11.33 0.87
N VAL A 143 29.94 -10.02 1.09
CA VAL A 143 29.49 -8.93 0.21
C VAL A 143 30.28 -8.91 -1.10
N LEU A 144 29.58 -8.97 -2.24
CA LEU A 144 30.09 -8.46 -3.52
C LEU A 144 28.98 -7.65 -4.20
N GLY A 145 29.15 -6.32 -4.22
CA GLY A 145 28.29 -5.41 -4.98
C GLY A 145 28.08 -4.07 -4.29
N SER A 146 28.92 -3.08 -4.61
CA SER A 146 28.73 -1.69 -4.22
C SER A 146 27.60 -1.06 -5.04
N TYR A 147 26.64 -0.42 -4.37
CA TYR A 147 25.68 0.47 -5.06
C TYR A 147 26.32 1.83 -5.31
N PRO A 148 26.20 2.41 -6.52
CA PRO A 148 26.76 3.71 -6.82
C PRO A 148 25.93 4.80 -6.13
N SER A 149 26.62 5.64 -5.36
CA SER A 149 26.13 6.90 -4.85
C SER A 149 25.84 7.84 -6.03
N ASN A 150 24.56 8.01 -6.42
CA ASN A 150 24.01 9.22 -7.04
C ASN A 150 22.53 9.00 -7.41
N LEU A 151 21.63 9.22 -6.46
CA LEU A 151 20.20 9.48 -6.74
C LEU A 151 19.81 10.76 -6.01
N THR A 152 20.22 11.88 -6.58
CA THR A 152 19.58 13.18 -6.32
C THR A 152 18.31 13.22 -7.16
N LEU A 153 17.13 13.09 -6.53
CA LEU A 153 15.86 13.22 -7.23
C LEU A 153 15.24 14.59 -6.91
N PHE A 154 15.27 15.48 -7.90
CA PHE A 154 14.53 16.73 -7.90
C PHE A 154 13.03 16.42 -7.97
N ILE A 155 12.26 17.04 -7.06
CA ILE A 155 10.80 16.98 -7.03
C ILE A 155 10.29 18.27 -7.69
N TYR A 156 9.49 18.15 -8.74
CA TYR A 156 8.55 19.21 -9.16
C TYR A 156 7.16 18.88 -8.62
#